data_AF-A0A355TXN0-F1
#
_entry.id   AF-A0A355TXN0-F1
#
_cell.length_a   1.000
_cell.length_b   1.000
_cell.length_c   1.000
_cell.angle_alpha   90.00
_cell.angle_beta   90.00
_cell.angle_gamma   90.00
#
_symmetry.space_group_name_H-M   'P 1'
#
loop_
_entity.id
_entity.type
_entity.pdbx_description
1 polymer ?
#
loop_
_entity_poly.entity_id
_entity_poly.type
_entity_poly.pdbx_seq_one_letter_code
_entity_poly.pdbx_strand_id
1 'polypeptide(L)'
;MENKRTVIKVGTSTLTYENGKINYRRIESLCKVISDLQNRGEQIIFVSSGAIGVGMGKVGLESRPQETRKKQALAAIGQCELMFMYDK
;
A
#
# COMPACT_ATOMS: atom_id res chain seq x y z
N MET A 1 -27.91 -13.33 8.39
CA MET A 1 -27.44 -12.34 7.39
C MET A 1 -26.23 -12.95 6.70
N GLU A 2 -26.20 -12.92 5.37
CA GLU A 2 -25.07 -13.41 4.59
C GLU A 2 -23.81 -12.60 4.95
N ASN A 3 -22.70 -13.26 5.27
CA ASN A 3 -21.44 -12.58 5.62
C ASN A 3 -20.92 -11.83 4.39
N LYS A 4 -21.20 -10.53 4.32
CA LYS A 4 -20.78 -9.67 3.21
C LYS A 4 -19.25 -9.56 3.22
N ARG A 5 -18.64 -9.98 2.11
CA ARG A 5 -17.20 -9.88 1.88
C ARG A 5 -16.89 -8.74 0.91
N THR A 6 -16.15 -7.75 1.37
CA THR A 6 -15.84 -6.53 0.63
C THR A 6 -14.36 -6.52 0.23
N VAL A 7 -14.06 -6.26 -1.04
CA VAL A 7 -12.70 -6.03 -1.52
C VAL A 7 -12.43 -4.53 -1.59
N ILE A 8 -11.45 -4.05 -0.83
CA ILE A 8 -11.03 -2.64 -0.86
C ILE A 8 -9.70 -2.56 -1.60
N LYS A 9 -9.72 -1.95 -2.78
CA LYS A 9 -8.50 -1.71 -3.57
C LYS A 9 -8.05 -0.26 -3.45
N VAL A 10 -6.78 -0.06 -3.11
CA VAL A 10 -6.16 1.27 -3.10
C VAL A 10 -5.04 1.39 -4.12
N GLY A 11 -4.98 2.55 -4.78
CA GLY A 11 -3.95 2.88 -5.76
C GLY A 11 -2.74 3.55 -5.14
N THR A 12 -1.63 3.62 -5.88
CA THR A 12 -0.40 4.27 -5.43
C THR A 12 -0.62 5.73 -5.04
N SER A 13 -1.45 6.48 -5.79
CA SER A 13 -1.76 7.88 -5.50
C SER A 13 -2.49 8.09 -4.16
N THR A 14 -3.17 7.06 -3.64
CA THR A 14 -3.77 7.09 -2.30
C THR A 14 -2.70 6.98 -1.22
N LEU A 15 -1.60 6.28 -1.49
CA LEU A 15 -0.56 5.93 -0.51
C LEU A 15 0.66 6.85 -0.56
N THR A 16 0.82 7.62 -1.63
CA THR A 16 1.95 8.52 -1.84
C THR A 16 1.52 9.99 -1.89
N TYR A 17 2.48 10.88 -1.64
CA TYR A 17 2.42 12.27 -2.06
C TYR A 17 2.63 12.37 -3.59
N GLU A 18 2.42 13.56 -4.16
CA GLU A 18 2.68 13.83 -5.58
C GLU A 18 4.15 13.62 -5.96
N ASN A 19 5.06 13.85 -5.02
CA ASN A 19 6.49 13.59 -5.19
C ASN A 19 6.87 12.09 -5.07
N GLY A 20 5.89 11.19 -5.00
CA GLY A 20 6.10 9.74 -4.95
C GLY A 20 6.54 9.19 -3.58
N LYS A 21 6.82 10.04 -2.59
CA LYS A 21 7.13 9.60 -1.22
C LYS A 21 5.87 9.06 -0.54
N ILE A 22 6.05 8.12 0.38
CA ILE A 22 4.94 7.53 1.12
C ILE A 22 4.29 8.56 2.06
N ASN A 23 2.96 8.54 2.09
CA ASN A 23 2.14 9.32 2.99
C ASN A 23 1.62 8.43 4.13
N TYR A 24 2.43 8.34 5.19
CA TYR A 24 2.12 7.54 6.38
C TYR A 24 0.79 7.90 7.03
N ARG A 25 0.41 9.19 7.03
CA ARG A 25 -0.87 9.63 7.60
C ARG A 25 -2.07 9.06 6.84
N ARG A 26 -1.98 8.96 5.51
CA ARG A 26 -3.05 8.33 4.71
C ARG A 26 -3.14 6.82 4.95
N ILE A 27 -2.00 6.15 5.11
CA ILE A 27 -1.95 4.73 5.46
C ILE A 27 -2.61 4.49 6.83
N GLU A 28 -2.24 5.27 7.84
CA GLU A 28 -2.79 5.17 9.19
C GLU A 28 -4.32 5.39 9.19
N SER A 29 -4.79 6.46 8.53
CA SER A 29 -6.23 6.72 8.41
C SER A 29 -6.97 5.60 7.68
N LEU A 30 -6.36 5.01 6.65
CA LEU A 30 -6.94 3.88 5.93
C LEU A 30 -7.05 2.64 6.83
N CYS A 31 -6.02 2.34 7.62
CA CYS A 31 -6.05 1.23 8.57
C CYS A 31 -7.16 1.40 9.61
N LYS A 32 -7.34 2.62 10.14
CA LYS A 32 -8.44 2.95 11.05
C LYS A 32 -9.81 2.66 10.43
N VAL A 33 -10.05 3.13 9.20
CA VAL A 33 -11.31 2.88 8.48
C VAL A 33 -11.54 1.38 8.25
N ILE A 34 -10.51 0.64 7.84
CA ILE A 34 -10.62 -0.81 7.60
C ILE A 34 -10.90 -1.56 8.91
N SER A 35 -10.21 -1.20 9.99
CA SER A 35 -10.43 -1.76 11.32
C SER A 35 -11.86 -1.51 11.80
N ASP A 36 -12.41 -0.31 11.59
CA ASP A 36 -13.78 0.01 11.98
C ASP A 36 -14.82 -0.84 11.22
N LEU A 37 -14.58 -1.12 9.93
CA LEU A 37 -15.43 -2.02 9.14
C LEU A 37 -15.34 -3.46 9.64
N GLN A 38 -14.13 -3.94 9.94
CA GLN A 38 -13.94 -5.28 10.50
C GLN A 38 -14.61 -5.42 11.89
N ASN A 39 -14.51 -4.40 12.74
CA ASN A 39 -15.16 -4.35 14.06
C ASN A 39 -16.69 -4.38 13.99
N ARG A 40 -17.29 -4.00 12.85
CA ARG A 40 -18.74 -4.12 12.58
C ARG A 40 -19.15 -5.52 12.10
N GLY A 41 -18.20 -6.44 11.94
CA GLY A 41 -18.43 -7.80 11.45
C GLY A 41 -18.28 -7.97 9.94
N GLU A 42 -17.78 -6.97 9.20
CA GLU A 42 -17.54 -7.10 7.76
C GLU A 42 -16.27 -7.91 7.47
N GLN A 43 -16.31 -8.78 6.46
CA GLN A 43 -15.11 -9.48 5.99
C GLN A 43 -14.41 -8.63 4.93
N ILE A 44 -13.21 -8.12 5.23
CA ILE A 44 -12.46 -7.27 4.31
C ILE A 44 -11.31 -8.04 3.66
N ILE A 45 -11.19 -7.95 2.34
CA ILE A 45 -9.97 -8.26 1.59
C ILE A 45 -9.37 -6.94 1.14
N PHE A 46 -8.12 -6.69 1.51
CA PHE A 46 -7.43 -5.46 1.19
C PHE A 46 -6.40 -5.68 0.07
N VAL A 47 -6.48 -4.86 -0.99
CA VAL A 47 -5.60 -4.93 -2.16
C VAL A 47 -4.86 -3.60 -2.30
N SER A 48 -3.57 -3.60 -1.97
CA SER A 48 -2.74 -2.40 -2.03
C SER A 48 -1.82 -2.37 -3.25
N SER A 49 -1.73 -1.20 -3.89
CA SER A 49 -0.62 -0.87 -4.80
C SER A 49 0.57 -0.31 -3.98
N GLY A 50 1.55 0.31 -4.64
CA GLY A 50 2.56 1.13 -3.97
C GLY A 50 3.93 0.50 -3.78
N ALA A 51 4.08 -0.84 -3.82
CA ALA A 51 5.35 -1.52 -3.55
C ALA A 51 6.55 -0.96 -4.35
N ILE A 52 6.41 -0.71 -5.66
CA ILE A 52 7.49 -0.11 -6.46
C ILE A 52 7.84 1.30 -5.97
N GLY A 53 6.84 2.13 -5.64
CA GLY A 53 7.08 3.49 -5.15
C GLY A 53 7.76 3.51 -3.79
N VAL A 54 7.33 2.61 -2.88
CA VAL A 54 8.02 2.38 -1.59
C VAL A 54 9.47 1.97 -1.82
N GLY A 55 9.70 1.01 -2.72
CA GLY A 55 11.03 0.53 -3.06
C GLY A 55 11.92 1.64 -3.61
N MET A 56 11.40 2.47 -4.53
CA MET A 56 12.12 3.64 -5.06
C MET A 56 12.53 4.61 -3.94
N GLY A 57 11.61 4.93 -3.03
CA GLY A 57 11.90 5.78 -1.88
C GLY A 57 12.95 5.18 -0.96
N LYS A 58 12.92 3.86 -0.74
CA LYS A 58 13.89 3.13 0.11
C LYS A 58 15.30 3.16 -0.47
N VAL A 59 15.45 3.04 -1.78
CA VAL A 59 16.77 3.03 -2.45
C VAL A 59 17.21 4.41 -2.96
N GLY A 60 16.40 5.45 -2.78
CA GLY A 60 16.74 6.83 -3.19
C GLY A 60 16.67 7.08 -4.70
N LEU A 61 15.81 6.35 -5.44
CA LEU A 61 15.62 6.59 -6.87
C LEU A 61 14.62 7.72 -7.13
N GLU A 62 15.06 8.73 -7.88
CA GLU A 62 14.23 9.90 -8.24
C GLU A 62 13.21 9.59 -9.34
N SER A 63 13.50 8.62 -10.22
CA SER A 63 12.64 8.29 -11.36
C SER A 63 12.35 6.80 -11.45
N ARG A 64 11.15 6.48 -11.93
CA ARG A 64 10.71 5.09 -12.07
C ARG A 64 11.47 4.43 -13.22
N PRO A 65 12.19 3.31 -12.99
CA PRO A 65 12.93 2.66 -14.06
C PRO A 65 11.96 2.10 -15.11
N GLN A 66 12.40 2.02 -16.37
CA GLN A 66 11.61 1.43 -17.46
C GLN A 66 11.75 -0.09 -17.50
N GLU A 67 12.94 -0.60 -17.21
CA GLU A 67 13.28 -2.03 -17.24
C GLU A 67 12.47 -2.84 -16.24
N THR A 68 11.81 -3.91 -16.71
CA THR A 68 10.98 -4.80 -15.89
C THR A 68 11.75 -5.40 -14.71
N ARG A 69 13.00 -5.86 -14.94
CA ARG A 69 13.85 -6.41 -13.87
C ARG A 69 14.08 -5.44 -12.71
N LYS A 70 14.27 -4.15 -13.01
CA LYS A 70 14.44 -3.11 -11.98
C LYS A 70 13.13 -2.84 -11.26
N LYS A 71 12.01 -2.79 -11.99
CA LYS A 71 10.67 -2.67 -11.37
C LYS A 71 10.38 -3.84 -10.42
N GLN A 72 10.73 -5.06 -10.79
CA GLN A 72 10.57 -6.25 -9.95
C GLN A 72 11.46 -6.20 -8.70
N ALA A 73 12.73 -5.81 -8.83
CA ALA A 73 13.62 -5.62 -7.68
C ALA A 73 13.07 -4.59 -6.69
N LEU A 74 12.59 -3.45 -7.19
CA LEU A 74 11.96 -2.42 -6.37
C LEU A 74 10.66 -2.89 -5.73
N ALA A 75 9.85 -3.67 -6.45
CA ALA A 75 8.65 -4.28 -5.89
C ALA A 75 9.00 -5.24 -4.74
N ALA A 76 10.04 -6.06 -4.88
CA ALA A 76 10.47 -6.99 -3.82
C ALA A 76 10.91 -6.24 -2.56
N ILE A 77 11.74 -5.20 -2.71
CA ILE A 77 12.20 -4.36 -1.60
C ILE A 77 11.01 -3.64 -0.94
N GLY A 78 10.21 -2.95 -1.75
CA GLY A 78 9.13 -2.12 -1.24
C GLY A 78 7.93 -2.90 -0.74
N GLN A 79 7.75 -4.17 -1.15
CA GLN A 79 6.68 -5.03 -0.62
C GLN A 79 6.90 -5.34 0.85
N CYS A 80 8.12 -5.68 1.26
CA CYS A 80 8.44 -5.94 2.68
C CYS A 80 8.17 -4.70 3.54
N GLU A 81 8.60 -3.53 3.07
CA GLU A 81 8.34 -2.24 3.73
C GLU A 81 6.85 -1.91 3.77
N LEU A 82 6.11 -2.15 2.67
CA LEU A 82 4.66 -1.92 2.62
C LEU A 82 3.91 -2.80 3.62
N MET A 83 4.28 -4.07 3.73
CA MET A 83 3.70 -4.97 4.73
C MET A 83 4.00 -4.50 6.15
N PHE A 84 5.25 -4.13 6.43
CA PHE A 84 5.65 -3.59 7.73
C PHE A 84 4.87 -2.32 8.11
N MET A 85 4.61 -1.43 7.15
CA MET A 85 3.83 -0.21 7.39
C MET A 85 2.35 -0.49 7.72
N TYR A 86 1.77 -1.59 7.22
CA TYR A 86 0.40 -1.97 7.54
C TYR A 86 0.30 -2.77 8.85
N ASP A 87 1.38 -3.43 9.26
CA ASP A 87 1.45 -4.23 10.50
C ASP A 87 1.69 -3.35 11.76
N LYS A 88 2.28 -2.17 11.56
CA LYS A 88 2.60 -1.17 12.60
C LYS A 88 1.39 -0.34 13.02
#